data_AF-A0A1F8F268-F1
#
_entry.id   AF-A0A1F8F268-F1
#
_cell.length_a   1.000
_cell.length_b   1.000
_cell.length_c   1.000
_cell.angle_alpha   90.00
_cell.angle_beta   90.00
_cell.angle_gamma   90.00
#
_symmetry.space_group_name_H-M   'P 1'
#
loop_
_entity.id
_entity.type
_entity.pdbx_description
1 polymer ?
#
loop_
_entity_poly.entity_id
_entity_poly.type
_entity_poly.pdbx_seq_one_letter_code
_entity_poly.pdbx_strand_id
1 'polypeptide(L)' 'MPKMDTNALNMPGHVQRNQTGRLRKIRIDTQVETLEKRYGVDFRRRSNMEWGALKEELGVSSVGEALKKARKNS' A
#
# COMPACT_ATOMS: atom_id res chain seq x y z
N MET A 1 37.20 9.47 -1.84
CA MET A 1 36.80 8.20 -2.48
C MET A 1 35.29 8.17 -2.59
N PRO A 2 34.68 8.28 -3.78
CA PRO A 2 33.24 8.12 -3.92
C PRO A 2 32.90 6.62 -3.92
N LYS A 3 31.99 6.19 -3.05
CA LYS A 3 31.47 4.81 -3.06
C LYS A 3 30.61 4.64 -4.31
N MET A 4 30.90 3.62 -5.10
CA MET A 4 30.15 3.26 -6.29
C MET A 4 28.83 2.63 -5.88
N ASP A 5 27.72 3.32 -6.13
CA ASP A 5 26.38 2.77 -6.00
C ASP A 5 26.12 1.77 -7.15
N THR A 6 26.20 0.48 -6.84
CA THR A 6 26.02 -0.66 -7.77
C THR A 6 24.58 -0.86 -8.27
N ASN A 7 23.78 0.18 -8.48
CA ASN A 7 22.38 0.01 -8.91
C ASN A 7 21.96 0.97 -10.03
N ALA A 8 22.73 0.98 -11.12
CA ALA A 8 22.26 1.59 -12.36
C ALA A 8 22.60 0.67 -13.54
N LEU A 9 21.56 0.06 -14.11
CA LEU A 9 21.30 0.04 -15.55
C LEU A 9 19.92 -0.63 -15.71
N ASN A 10 18.91 0.10 -16.21
CA ASN A 10 17.53 -0.36 -16.54
C ASN A 10 16.40 -0.15 -15.49
N MET A 11 16.09 1.09 -15.11
CA MET A 11 14.91 1.44 -14.28
C MET A 11 13.94 2.43 -14.97
N PRO A 12 12.84 1.98 -15.59
CA PRO A 12 11.61 2.77 -15.67
C PRO A 12 10.76 2.47 -14.43
N GLY A 13 10.70 3.41 -13.49
CA GLY A 13 9.79 3.31 -12.34
C GLY A 13 10.30 2.41 -11.22
N HIS A 14 11.46 2.75 -10.67
CA HIS A 14 11.90 2.56 -9.29
C HIS A 14 10.85 2.04 -8.27
N VAL A 15 10.45 0.77 -8.42
CA VAL A 15 9.77 0.00 -7.37
C VAL A 15 10.84 -0.40 -6.38
N GLN A 16 11.48 0.60 -5.75
CA GLN A 16 12.43 0.38 -4.67
C GLN A 16 11.63 -0.25 -3.52
N ARG A 17 11.62 -1.58 -3.50
CA ARG A 17 11.47 -2.37 -2.29
C ARG A 17 12.68 -2.05 -1.42
N ASN A 18 12.44 -1.78 -0.14
CA ASN A 18 13.54 -1.75 0.82
C ASN A 18 14.23 -3.13 0.81
N GLN A 19 15.54 -3.12 1.01
CA GLN A 19 16.42 -4.30 0.99
C GLN A 19 16.11 -5.34 2.10
N THR A 20 15.08 -5.10 2.92
CA THR A 20 14.61 -5.94 4.02
C THR A 20 13.22 -6.57 3.79
N GLY A 21 12.60 -6.37 2.62
CA GLY A 21 11.37 -7.08 2.24
C GLY A 21 10.07 -6.57 2.87
N ARG A 22 10.04 -5.36 3.47
CA ARG A 22 8.81 -4.76 4.01
C ARG A 22 8.16 -3.84 2.97
N LEU A 23 6.93 -4.14 2.57
CA LEU A 23 6.10 -3.25 1.75
C LEU A 23 6.15 -1.81 2.29
N ARG A 24 6.39 -0.82 1.42
CA ARG A 24 6.31 0.60 1.81
C ARG A 24 4.97 0.84 2.49
N LYS A 25 4.95 1.57 3.60
CA LYS A 25 3.71 2.07 4.19
C LYS A 25 2.95 2.83 3.10
N ILE A 26 1.71 2.43 2.83
CA ILE A 26 0.84 3.22 1.96
C ILE A 26 0.57 4.54 2.67
N ARG A 27 0.63 5.64 1.91
CA ARG A 27 0.39 6.98 2.46
C ARG A 27 -1.04 7.09 2.97
N ILE A 28 -1.24 7.79 4.07
CA ILE A 28 -2.55 7.94 4.73
C ILE A 28 -3.57 8.63 3.82
N ASP A 29 -3.14 9.53 2.94
CA ASP A 29 -3.96 10.27 1.97
C ASP A 29 -4.31 9.47 0.70
N THR A 30 -3.94 8.18 0.64
CA THR A 30 -4.30 7.33 -0.50
C THR A 30 -5.79 7.07 -0.49
N GLN A 31 -6.49 7.33 -1.60
CA GLN A 31 -7.93 7.05 -1.68
C GLN A 31 -8.24 5.55 -1.64
N VAL A 32 -9.35 5.18 -0.98
CA VAL A 32 -9.87 3.81 -0.91
C VAL A 32 -10.09 3.25 -2.30
N GLU A 33 -10.61 4.03 -3.25
CA GLU A 33 -10.76 3.62 -4.65
C GLU A 33 -9.44 3.12 -5.26
N THR A 34 -8.32 3.80 -4.95
CA THR A 34 -7.01 3.40 -5.44
C THR A 34 -6.57 2.07 -4.81
N LEU A 35 -6.93 1.81 -3.56
CA LEU A 35 -6.67 0.54 -2.89
C LEU A 35 -7.51 -0.58 -3.48
N GLU A 36 -8.80 -0.35 -3.69
CA GLU A 36 -9.73 -1.31 -4.29
C GLU A 36 -9.25 -1.72 -5.69
N LYS A 37 -8.93 -0.74 -6.54
CA LYS A 37 -8.37 -0.98 -7.88
C LYS A 37 -7.02 -1.71 -7.84
N ARG A 38 -6.14 -1.33 -6.92
CA ARG A 38 -4.79 -1.90 -6.81
C ARG A 38 -4.81 -3.35 -6.32
N TYR A 39 -5.70 -3.67 -5.40
CA TYR A 39 -5.72 -4.97 -4.73
C TYR A 39 -6.89 -5.87 -5.15
N GLY A 40 -7.79 -5.38 -6.00
CA GLY A 40 -8.97 -6.12 -6.46
C GLY A 40 -9.89 -6.52 -5.30
N VAL A 41 -10.06 -5.63 -4.33
CA VAL A 41 -10.94 -5.84 -3.18
C VAL A 41 -12.03 -4.76 -3.18
N ASP A 42 -13.16 -5.06 -2.55
CA ASP A 42 -14.21 -4.10 -2.26
C ASP A 42 -14.23 -3.85 -0.75
N PHE A 43 -13.94 -2.62 -0.32
CA PHE A 43 -14.02 -2.24 1.09
C PHE A 43 -15.44 -1.82 1.50
N ARG A 44 -16.40 -1.74 0.57
CA ARG A 44 -17.79 -1.26 0.79
C ARG A 44 -17.83 0.08 1.53
N ARG A 45 -16.90 0.96 1.18
CA ARG A 45 -16.75 2.30 1.74
C ARG A 45 -16.75 3.33 0.62
N ARG A 46 -16.86 4.60 1.00
CA ARG A 46 -16.89 5.68 0.02
C ARG A 46 -15.56 5.72 -0.72
N SER A 47 -15.60 5.71 -2.05
CA SER A 47 -14.40 5.60 -2.91
C SER A 47 -13.38 6.73 -2.67
N ASN A 48 -13.85 7.93 -2.34
CA ASN A 48 -13.01 9.10 -2.04
C ASN A 48 -12.49 9.15 -0.59
N MET A 49 -12.78 8.14 0.23
CA MET A 49 -12.26 8.05 1.60
C MET A 49 -10.74 7.87 1.58
N GLU A 50 -10.04 8.44 2.55
CA GLU A 50 -8.60 8.26 2.68
C GLU A 50 -8.24 6.97 3.42
N TRP A 51 -7.11 6.37 3.08
CA TRP A 51 -6.57 5.16 3.70
C TRP A 51 -6.38 5.34 5.21
N GLY A 52 -5.98 6.53 5.67
CA GLY A 52 -5.85 6.85 7.08
C GLY A 52 -7.17 6.66 7.83
N ALA A 53 -8.26 7.23 7.31
CA ALA A 53 -9.59 7.09 7.88
C ALA A 53 -10.09 5.63 7.81
N LEU A 54 -9.90 4.95 6.68
CA LEU A 54 -10.27 3.53 6.54
C LEU A 54 -9.51 2.65 7.55
N LYS A 55 -8.23 2.94 7.75
CA LYS A 55 -7.35 2.23 8.66
C LYS A 55 -7.81 2.37 10.12
N GLU A 56 -8.20 3.58 10.52
CA GLU A 56 -8.73 3.87 11.86
C GLU A 56 -10.09 3.19 12.07
N GLU A 57 -10.99 3.29 11.10
CA GLU A 57 -12.32 2.67 11.17
C GLU A 57 -12.22 1.14 11.28
N LEU A 58 -11.35 0.51 10.50
CA LEU A 58 -11.12 -0.93 10.56
C LEU A 58 -10.23 -1.36 11.73
N GLY A 59 -9.60 -0.42 12.46
CA GLY A 59 -8.66 -0.71 13.53
C GLY A 59 -7.49 -1.58 13.06
N VAL A 60 -6.95 -1.33 11.87
CA VAL A 60 -5.82 -2.08 11.30
C VAL A 60 -4.56 -1.26 11.29
N SER A 61 -3.39 -1.89 11.30
CA SER A 61 -2.10 -1.18 11.26
C SER A 61 -1.54 -1.03 9.84
N SER A 62 -1.97 -1.92 8.94
CA SER A 62 -1.43 -2.07 7.59
C SER A 62 -2.50 -2.51 6.59
N VAL A 63 -2.22 -2.27 5.31
CA VAL A 63 -3.12 -2.64 4.20
C VAL A 63 -3.30 -4.14 4.13
N GLY A 64 -2.26 -4.93 4.42
CA GLY A 64 -2.35 -6.39 4.46
C GLY A 64 -3.38 -6.89 5.47
N GLU A 65 -3.50 -6.25 6.63
CA GLU A 65 -4.55 -6.57 7.61
C GLU A 65 -5.94 -6.16 7.11
N ALA A 66 -6.05 -4.99 6.47
CA ALA A 66 -7.29 -4.54 5.84
C ALA A 66 -7.77 -5.55 4.77
N LEU A 67 -6.87 -6.03 3.92
CA LEU A 67 -7.16 -7.04 2.89
C LEU A 67 -7.61 -8.37 3.49
N LYS A 68 -6.97 -8.82 4.58
CA LYS A 68 -7.40 -10.03 5.31
C LYS A 68 -8.81 -9.87 5.88
N LYS A 69 -9.15 -8.71 6.44
CA LYS A 69 -10.51 -8.43 6.93
C LYS A 69 -11.52 -8.37 5.78
N ALA A 70 -11.20 -7.71 4.67
CA ALA A 70 -12.06 -7.63 3.50
C ALA A 70 -12.37 -9.02 2.91
N ARG A 71 -11.37 -9.89 2.80
CA ARG A 71 -11.54 -11.28 2.33
C ARG A 71 -12.33 -12.16 3.28
N LYS A 72 -12.25 -11.92 4.60
CA LYS A 72 -12.97 -12.72 5.61
C LYS A 72 -14.47 -12.37 5.67
N ASN A 73 -14.86 -11.22 5.14
CA ASN A 73 -16.24 -10.73 5.11
C ASN A 73 -16.97 -11.02 3.79
N SER A 74 -16.38 -11.81 2.89
CA SER A 74 -16.98 -12.30 1.65
C SER A 74 -17.34 -13.77 1.76
#